data_AF-A0A7V9U087-F1
#
_entry.id   AF-A0A7V9U087-F1
#
_cell.length_a   1.000
_cell.length_b   1.000
_cell.length_c   1.000
_cell.angle_alpha   90.00
_cell.angle_beta   90.00
_cell.angle_gamma   90.00
#
_symmetry.space_group_name_H-M   'P 1'
#
loop_
_entity.id
_entity.type
_entity.pdbx_description
1 polymer ?
#
loop_
_entity_poly.entity_id
_entity_poly.type
_entity_poly.pdbx_seq_one_letter_code
_entity_poly.pdbx_strand_id
1 'polypeptide(L)'
;MPQNSGVETDLFDVKFLDAAEGWAVGAEGVVLHTMDGGTHWAMERSVTEHNLERIFFADSAHGWAVGFGGTIIAFDSAASRVEVPRLRH
;
A
#
# COMPACT_ATOMS: atom_id res chain seq x y z
N MET A 1 12.10 -16.92 6.75
CA MET A 1 11.65 -17.37 5.42
C MET A 1 11.12 -16.15 4.68
N PRO A 2 11.32 -16.03 3.36
CA PRO A 2 10.73 -14.93 2.58
C PRO A 2 9.20 -15.02 2.59
N GLN A 3 8.52 -13.86 2.56
CA GLN A 3 7.07 -13.75 2.41
C GLN A 3 6.71 -13.63 0.92
N ASN A 4 5.53 -14.12 0.52
CA ASN A 4 5.01 -13.94 -0.83
C ASN A 4 4.24 -12.62 -0.91
N SER A 5 4.62 -11.74 -1.83
CA SER A 5 3.98 -10.45 -2.09
C SER A 5 2.76 -10.55 -3.02
N GLY A 6 2.64 -11.63 -3.79
CA GLY A 6 1.60 -11.79 -4.82
C GLY A 6 1.87 -11.05 -6.13
N VAL A 7 3.06 -10.44 -6.30
CA VAL A 7 3.48 -9.75 -7.53
C VAL A 7 4.85 -10.24 -7.99
N GLU A 8 5.11 -10.14 -9.30
CA GLU A 8 6.40 -10.52 -9.91
C GLU A 8 7.31 -9.30 -10.19
N THR A 9 6.81 -8.09 -9.98
CA THR A 9 7.55 -6.84 -10.18
C THR A 9 8.37 -6.47 -8.94
N ASP A 10 9.36 -5.60 -9.14
CA ASP A 10 10.22 -5.13 -8.06
C ASP A 10 9.45 -4.26 -7.06
N LEU A 11 9.66 -4.51 -5.77
CA LEU A 11 9.23 -3.64 -4.68
C LEU A 11 10.42 -2.81 -4.21
N PHE A 12 10.23 -1.50 -4.04
CA PHE A 12 11.30 -0.55 -3.77
C PHE A 12 11.31 -0.03 -2.33
N ASP A 13 10.16 0.01 -1.66
CA ASP A 13 10.08 0.50 -0.29
C ASP A 13 8.88 -0.10 0.46
N VAL A 14 8.96 -0.11 1.80
CA VAL A 14 7.92 -0.60 2.70
C VAL A 14 7.82 0.26 3.96
N LYS A 15 6.60 0.58 4.38
CA LYS A 15 6.33 1.31 5.60
C LYS A 15 5.24 0.63 6.42
N PHE A 16 5.57 0.28 7.66
CA PHE A 16 4.60 -0.15 8.67
C PHE A 16 4.16 1.03 9.52
N LEU A 17 2.85 1.10 9.78
CA LEU A 17 2.22 2.07 10.70
C LEU A 17 2.24 1.55 12.14
N ASP A 18 2.05 0.24 12.28
CA ASP A 18 2.21 -0.51 13.52
C ASP A 18 2.68 -1.96 13.22
N ALA A 19 2.55 -2.88 14.17
CA ALA A 19 3.01 -4.26 13.99
C ALA A 19 2.14 -5.10 13.03
N ALA A 20 0.93 -4.65 12.73
CA ALA A 20 -0.04 -5.36 11.90
C ALA A 20 -0.22 -4.69 10.53
N GLU A 21 -0.29 -3.36 10.49
CA GLU A 21 -0.58 -2.60 9.27
C GLU A 21 0.69 -2.11 8.56
N GLY A 22 0.84 -2.46 7.29
CA GLY A 22 1.97 -2.04 6.47
C GLY A 22 1.65 -1.90 4.98
N TRP A 23 2.46 -1.10 4.30
CA TRP A 23 2.31 -0.74 2.91
C TRP A 23 3.64 -0.92 2.16
N ALA A 24 3.60 -1.49 0.96
CA ALA A 24 4.77 -1.61 0.09
C ALA A 24 4.48 -1.00 -1.28
N VAL A 25 5.50 -0.41 -1.91
CA VAL A 25 5.38 0.21 -3.24
C VAL A 25 6.49 -0.26 -4.16
N GLY A 26 6.26 -0.22 -5.48
CA GLY A 26 7.19 -0.78 -6.43
C GLY A 26 7.04 -0.31 -7.87
N ALA A 27 7.62 -1.09 -8.76
CA ALA A 27 7.58 -0.89 -10.20
C ALA A 27 6.14 -0.96 -10.73
N GLU A 28 5.91 -0.34 -11.89
CA GLU A 28 4.61 -0.35 -12.58
C GLU A 28 3.47 0.22 -11.72
N GLY A 29 3.80 1.09 -10.76
CA GLY A 29 2.84 1.70 -9.85
C GLY A 29 2.27 0.72 -8.82
N VAL A 30 2.92 -0.41 -8.54
CA VAL A 30 2.45 -1.38 -7.54
C VAL A 30 2.33 -0.72 -6.17
N VAL A 31 1.19 -0.97 -5.52
CA VAL A 31 0.92 -0.65 -4.12
C VAL A 31 0.33 -1.90 -3.46
N LEU A 32 0.94 -2.37 -2.39
CA LEU A 32 0.48 -3.49 -1.58
C LEU A 32 0.17 -3.03 -0.16
N HIS A 33 -0.84 -3.63 0.45
CA HIS A 33 -1.26 -3.38 1.84
C HIS A 33 -1.39 -4.69 2.61
N THR A 34 -0.98 -4.70 3.87
CA THR A 34 -1.15 -5.81 4.80
C THR A 34 -1.78 -5.30 6.09
N MET A 35 -2.60 -6.13 6.72
CA MET A 35 -3.22 -5.91 8.03
C MET A 35 -2.86 -7.00 9.04
N ASP A 36 -1.94 -7.89 8.69
CA ASP A 36 -1.55 -9.06 9.49
C ASP A 36 -0.02 -9.25 9.60
N GLY A 37 0.71 -8.13 9.62
CA GLY A 37 2.16 -8.12 9.81
C GLY A 37 2.94 -8.64 8.60
N GLY A 38 2.35 -8.56 7.41
CA GLY A 38 2.95 -9.02 6.15
C GLY A 38 2.78 -10.50 5.88
N THR A 39 1.94 -11.21 6.64
CA THR A 39 1.64 -12.62 6.36
C THR A 39 0.91 -12.74 5.03
N HIS A 40 0.01 -11.81 4.76
CA HIS A 40 -0.67 -11.64 3.47
C HIS A 40 -0.60 -10.18 3.01
N TRP A 41 -0.40 -10.00 1.70
CA TRP A 41 -0.37 -8.70 1.04
C TRP A 41 -1.49 -8.64 0.00
N ALA A 42 -2.29 -7.57 0.03
CA ALA A 42 -3.34 -7.30 -0.94
C ALA A 42 -2.90 -6.17 -1.86
N MET A 43 -3.18 -6.31 -3.16
CA MET A 43 -2.91 -5.25 -4.12
C MET A 43 -3.97 -4.16 -4.00
N GLU A 44 -3.52 -2.93 -3.79
CA GLU A 44 -4.39 -1.76 -3.79
C GLU A 44 -4.51 -1.17 -5.18
N ARG A 45 -5.62 -0.46 -5.43
CA ARG A 45 -5.84 0.17 -6.73
C ARG A 45 -4.81 1.28 -6.94
N SER A 46 -3.90 1.07 -7.88
CA SER A 46 -3.00 2.13 -8.34
C SER A 46 -3.72 3.13 -9.26
N VAL A 47 -3.26 4.37 -9.22
CA VAL A 47 -3.72 5.47 -10.10
C VAL A 47 -2.66 5.86 -11.12
N THR A 48 -1.56 5.09 -11.20
CA THR A 48 -0.41 5.35 -12.08
C THR A 48 0.25 4.04 -12.49
N GLU A 49 0.95 4.08 -13.62
CA GLU A 49 1.83 2.99 -14.08
C GLU A 49 3.32 3.34 -13.90
N HIS A 50 3.63 4.54 -13.41
CA HIS A 50 5.01 4.91 -13.10
C HIS A 50 5.48 4.21 -11.82
N ASN A 51 6.76 3.85 -11.80
CA ASN A 51 7.41 3.34 -10.59
C ASN A 51 7.22 4.26 -9.40
N LEU A 52 6.90 3.67 -8.25
CA LEU A 52 6.83 4.33 -6.95
C LEU A 52 8.03 3.90 -6.11
N GLU A 53 8.97 4.81 -5.90
CA GLU A 53 10.32 4.52 -5.37
C GLU A 53 10.42 4.65 -3.85
N ARG A 54 9.49 5.38 -3.24
CA ARG A 54 9.47 5.70 -1.81
C ARG A 54 8.05 5.81 -1.30
N ILE A 55 7.83 5.39 -0.05
CA ILE A 55 6.58 5.58 0.67
C ILE A 55 6.84 6.20 2.05
N PHE A 56 5.99 7.13 2.46
CA PHE A 56 6.06 7.77 3.76
C PHE A 56 4.66 8.02 4.31
N PHE A 57 4.53 7.94 5.64
CA PHE A 57 3.32 8.32 6.37
C PHE A 57 3.68 9.36 7.42
N ALA A 58 2.96 10.49 7.41
CA ALA A 58 3.14 11.53 8.42
C ALA A 58 2.45 11.17 9.74
N ASP A 59 1.37 10.41 9.66
CA ASP A 59 0.64 9.84 10.79
C ASP A 59 -0.04 8.53 10.36
N SER A 60 -0.90 7.97 11.20
CA SER A 60 -1.58 6.69 10.92
C SER A 60 -2.63 6.76 9.79
N ALA A 61 -2.99 7.96 9.31
CA ALA A 61 -4.03 8.18 8.31
C ALA A 61 -3.49 8.73 6.98
N HIS A 62 -2.45 9.56 7.03
CA HIS A 62 -1.97 10.32 5.89
C HIS A 62 -0.61 9.84 5.40
N GLY A 63 -0.59 9.27 4.19
CA GLY A 63 0.62 8.79 3.53
C GLY A 63 0.77 9.25 2.09
N TRP A 64 1.99 9.16 1.58
CA TRP A 64 2.33 9.49 0.20
C TRP A 64 3.37 8.52 -0.35
N ALA A 65 3.24 8.19 -1.63
CA ALA A 65 4.30 7.58 -2.40
C ALA A 65 4.72 8.50 -3.56
N VAL A 66 6.01 8.50 -3.85
CA VAL A 66 6.62 9.34 -4.89
C VAL A 66 7.41 8.49 -5.87
N GLY A 67 7.50 8.94 -7.11
CA GLY A 67 7.97 8.10 -8.21
C GLY A 67 8.45 8.85 -9.44
N PHE A 68 8.72 8.09 -10.50
CA PHE A 68 9.15 8.65 -11.79
C PHE A 68 8.09 9.54 -12.43
N GLY A 69 8.54 10.41 -13.34
CA GLY A 69 7.66 11.37 -14.03
C GLY A 69 7.10 12.48 -13.13
N GLY A 70 7.65 12.67 -11.92
CA GLY A 70 7.11 13.60 -10.94
C GLY A 70 5.83 13.11 -10.26
N THR A 71 5.60 11.80 -10.28
CA THR A 71 4.40 11.18 -9.70
C THR A 71 4.41 11.31 -8.18
N ILE A 72 3.28 11.78 -7.63
CA ILE A 72 2.96 11.78 -6.21
C ILE A 72 1.56 11.19 -6.07
N ILE A 73 1.41 10.15 -5.26
CA ILE A 73 0.10 9.60 -4.88
C ILE A 73 -0.09 9.75 -3.38
N ALA A 74 -1.33 10.01 -2.95
CA ALA A 74 -1.69 10.13 -1.55
C ALA A 74 -2.55 8.92 -1.14
N PHE A 75 -2.29 8.42 0.06
CA PHE A 75 -3.06 7.36 0.71
C PHE A 75 -3.83 7.95 1.88
N ASP A 76 -5.10 7.57 1.98
CA ASP A 76 -5.95 7.84 3.14
C ASP A 76 -6.41 6.49 3.70
N SER A 77 -5.71 6.00 4.73
CA SER A 77 -6.06 4.73 5.38
C SER A 77 -7.34 4.82 6.23
N ALA A 78 -7.91 6.02 6.43
CA ALA A 78 -9.25 6.13 6.99
C ALA A 78 -10.33 5.69 6.00
N ALA A 79 -10.08 5.81 4.69
CA ALA A 79 -11.02 5.40 3.64
C ALA A 79 -11.14 3.87 3.49
N SER A 80 -10.08 3.11 3.79
CA SER A 80 -10.11 1.64 3.76
C SER A 80 -10.82 1.02 4.96
N ARG A 81 -11.13 1.80 6.02
CA ARG A 81 -11.87 1.36 7.22
C ARG A 81 -13.39 1.37 7.08
N VAL A 82 -13.94 1.89 5.99
CA VAL A 82 -15.40 1.86 5.78
C VAL A 82 -15.81 0.48 5.26
N GLU A 83 -16.06 -0.44 6.19
CA GLU A 83 -16.74 -1.70 5.86
C GLU A 83 -18.09 -1.40 5.19
N VAL A 84 -18.32 -2.04 4.03
CA VAL A 84 -19.63 -2.04 3.37
C VAL A 84 -20.66 -2.56 4.36
N PRO A 85 -21.75 -1.82 4.67
CA PRO A 85 -22.77 -2.31 5.59
C PRO A 85 -23.35 -3.60 5.02
N ARG A 86 -23.07 -4.75 5.66
CA ARG A 86 -23.78 -5.99 5.32
C ARG A 86 -25.24 -5.79 5.70
N LEU A 87 -26.09 -5.58 4.68
CA LEU A 87 -27.54 -5.66 4.82
C LEU A 87 -27.87 -7.05 5.36
N ARG A 88 -28.36 -7.11 6.60
CA ARG A 88 -28.95 -8.33 7.16
C ARG A 88 -30.32 -8.50 6.50
N HIS A 89 -30.50 -9.62 5.79
CA HIS A 89 -31.82 -10.19 5.51
C HIS A 89 -32.27 -11.03 6.70
#